data_AF-A0A0B1SNM5-F1
#
_entry.id   AF-A0A0B1SNM5-F1
#
_cell.length_a   1.000
_cell.length_b   1.000
_cell.length_c   1.000
_cell.angle_alpha   90.00
_cell.angle_beta   90.00
_cell.angle_gamma   90.00
#
_symmetry.space_group_name_H-M   'P 1'
#
loop_
_entity.id
_entity.type
_entity.pdbx_description
1 polymer ?
#
loop_
_entity_poly.entity_id
_entity_poly.type
_entity_poly.pdbx_seq_one_letter_code
_entity_poly.pdbx_strand_id
1 'polypeptide(L)' 'MLVQLLAILLVLNVFTHEAVAQVPDEPCKDQPQTKYCESAKSKGLCNSKEAGGMMKRRCAKTCGFCTEK' A
#
# COMPACT_ATOMS: atom_id res chain seq x y z
N MET A 1 -4.90 27.79 34.38
CA MET A 1 -5.62 26.55 34.02
C MET A 1 -6.19 26.60 32.59
N LEU A 2 -7.00 27.61 32.23
CA LEU A 2 -7.54 27.75 30.85
C LEU A 2 -6.46 27.95 29.77
N VAL A 3 -5.41 28.72 30.07
CA VAL A 3 -4.29 28.97 29.14
C VAL A 3 -3.50 27.68 28.83
N GLN A 4 -3.34 26.80 29.82
CA GLN A 4 -2.68 25.51 29.63
C GLN A 4 -3.53 24.55 28.79
N LEU A 5 -4.85 24.56 29.00
CA LEU A 5 -5.79 23.76 28.21
C LEU A 5 -5.78 24.18 26.72
N LEU A 6 -5.76 25.48 26.45
CA LEU A 6 -5.66 26.03 25.09
C LEU A 6 -4.32 25.67 24.43
N ALA A 7 -3.21 25.72 25.17
CA ALA A 7 -1.91 25.32 24.67
C ALA A 7 -1.85 23.83 24.30
N ILE A 8 -2.45 22.96 25.13
CA ILE A 8 -2.52 21.52 24.87
C ILE A 8 -3.34 21.22 23.60
N LEU A 9 -4.48 21.89 23.41
CA LEU A 9 -5.31 21.70 22.21
C LEU A 9 -4.60 22.14 20.92
N LEU A 10 -3.86 23.24 20.96
CA LEU A 10 -3.07 23.70 19.81
C LEU A 10 -1.95 22.74 19.45
N VAL A 11 -1.28 22.17 20.45
CA VAL A 11 -0.22 21.17 20.26
C VAL A 11 -0.79 19.87 19.67
N LEU A 12 -1.93 19.38 20.18
CA LEU A 12 -2.60 18.21 19.61
C LEU A 12 -3.07 18.43 18.16
N ASN A 13 -3.52 19.63 17.81
CA ASN A 13 -3.84 20.00 16.43
C ASN A 13 -2.59 20.09 15.53
N VAL A 14 -1.45 20.56 16.05
CA VAL A 14 -0.19 20.57 15.28
C VAL A 14 0.26 19.14 14.95
N PHE A 15 0.11 18.20 15.88
CA PHE A 15 0.49 16.80 15.66
C PHE A 15 -0.48 16.02 14.74
N THR A 16 -1.68 16.53 14.44
CA THR A 16 -2.62 15.86 13.52
C THR A 16 -2.46 16.29 12.06
N HIS A 17 -1.66 17.31 11.75
CA HIS A 17 -1.48 17.79 10.38
C HIS A 17 -0.56 16.91 9.50
N GLU A 18 0.11 15.90 10.06
CA GLU A 18 1.09 15.09 9.32
C GLU A 18 0.68 13.62 9.09
N ALA A 19 -0.58 13.26 9.33
CA ALA A 19 -1.05 11.86 9.20
C ALA A 19 -1.99 11.59 8.01
N VAL A 20 -2.20 12.55 7.09
CA VAL A 20 -3.21 12.42 6.01
C VAL A 20 -2.66 12.50 4.57
N ALA A 21 -1.38 12.81 4.35
CA ALA A 21 -0.91 13.15 2.99
C ALA A 21 0.19 12.25 2.40
N GLN A 22 0.60 11.19 3.07
CA GLN A 22 1.53 10.22 2.47
C GLN A 22 0.91 8.83 2.59
N VAL A 23 0.07 8.48 1.62
CA VAL A 23 0.14 7.11 1.09
C VAL A 23 1.46 7.12 0.32
N PRO A 24 2.57 6.60 0.87
CA PRO A 24 3.77 6.45 0.07
C PRO A 24 3.32 5.55 -1.07
N ASP A 25 3.42 6.04 -2.31
CA ASP A 25 3.15 5.25 -3.51
C ASP A 25 4.05 4.02 -3.37
N GLU A 26 3.48 2.91 -2.90
CA GLU A 26 4.24 1.70 -2.65
C GLU A 26 4.81 1.30 -4.01
N PRO A 27 6.15 1.15 -4.12
CA PRO A 27 6.77 0.99 -5.43
C PRO A 27 6.10 -0.18 -6.14
N CYS A 28 5.51 0.08 -7.30
CA CYS A 28 4.79 -0.93 -8.07
C CYS A 28 5.78 -1.98 -8.56
N LYS A 29 5.94 -3.03 -7.78
CA LYS A 29 6.91 -4.09 -8.03
C LYS A 29 6.38 -5.43 -7.58
N ASP A 30 6.91 -6.47 -8.19
CA ASP A 30 6.71 -7.81 -7.68
C ASP A 30 7.66 -8.06 -6.49
N GLN A 31 7.25 -8.94 -5.60
CA GLN A 31 8.12 -9.47 -4.55
C GLN A 31 9.30 -10.21 -5.22
N PRO A 32 10.51 -10.31 -4.60
CA PRO A 32 11.75 -10.85 -5.22
C PRO A 32 11.74 -12.33 -5.67
N GLN A 33 10.60 -12.89 -6.03
CA GLN A 33 10.41 -14.18 -6.67
C GLN A 33 9.77 -14.00 -8.05
N THR A 34 10.45 -13.33 -8.97
CA THR A 34 9.95 -13.05 -10.33
C THR A 34 9.49 -14.31 -11.08
N LYS A 35 10.22 -15.43 -10.93
CA LYS A 35 9.83 -16.73 -11.51
C LYS A 35 8.47 -17.24 -11.02
N TYR A 36 8.11 -16.94 -9.77
CA TYR A 36 6.81 -17.32 -9.22
C TYR A 36 5.69 -16.53 -9.89
N CYS A 37 5.85 -15.22 -10.05
CA CYS A 37 4.84 -14.36 -10.65
C CYS A 37 4.55 -14.70 -12.11
N GLU A 38 5.59 -14.98 -12.91
CA GLU A 38 5.43 -15.45 -14.30
C GLU A 38 4.70 -16.80 -14.38
N SER A 39 5.06 -17.74 -13.51
CA SER A 39 4.38 -19.04 -13.43
C SER A 39 2.93 -18.89 -12.98
N ALA A 40 2.67 -18.03 -11.99
CA ALA A 40 1.34 -17.75 -11.47
C ALA A 40 0.43 -17.11 -12.52
N LYS A 41 0.97 -16.16 -13.30
CA LYS A 41 0.29 -15.55 -14.45
C LYS A 41 -0.07 -16.60 -15.51
N SER A 42 0.88 -17.45 -15.87
CA SER A 42 0.67 -18.54 -16.84
C SER A 42 -0.38 -19.55 -16.37
N LYS A 43 -0.50 -19.76 -15.06
CA LYS A 43 -1.51 -20.62 -14.42
C LYS A 43 -2.87 -19.93 -14.22
N GLY A 44 -3.02 -18.67 -14.62
CA GLY A 44 -4.27 -17.90 -14.45
C GLY A 44 -4.56 -17.45 -13.02
N LEU A 45 -3.58 -17.49 -12.11
CA LEU A 45 -3.77 -17.15 -10.69
C LEU A 45 -4.09 -15.68 -10.45
N CYS A 46 -3.73 -14.79 -11.38
CA CYS A 46 -4.11 -13.37 -11.32
C CYS A 46 -5.64 -13.19 -11.24
N ASN A 47 -6.42 -14.10 -11.84
CA ASN A 47 -7.89 -14.02 -11.88
C ASN A 47 -8.58 -15.05 -10.97
N SER A 48 -7.82 -15.86 -10.21
CA SER A 48 -8.40 -16.84 -9.28
C SER A 48 -9.04 -16.11 -8.09
N LYS A 49 -10.21 -16.58 -7.64
CA LYS A 49 -10.88 -16.05 -6.44
C LYS A 49 -10.09 -16.34 -5.17
N GLU A 50 -9.45 -17.52 -5.09
CA GLU A 50 -8.64 -17.89 -3.93
C GLU A 50 -7.27 -17.19 -3.93
N ALA A 51 -6.61 -17.13 -5.10
CA ALA A 51 -5.23 -16.64 -5.20
C ALA A 51 -5.12 -15.14 -5.57
N GLY A 52 -6.17 -14.51 -6.09
CA GLY A 52 -6.13 -13.14 -6.60
C GLY A 52 -5.73 -12.12 -5.53
N GLY A 53 -6.16 -12.31 -4.28
CA GLY A 53 -5.73 -11.48 -3.16
C GLY A 53 -4.23 -11.58 -2.89
N MET A 54 -3.65 -12.79 -3.00
CA MET A 54 -2.21 -13.00 -2.87
C MET A 54 -1.46 -12.40 -4.05
N MET A 55 -1.99 -12.54 -5.27
CA MET A 55 -1.38 -11.99 -6.48
C MET A 55 -1.32 -10.46 -6.44
N LYS A 56 -2.34 -9.79 -5.92
CA LYS A 56 -2.35 -8.33 -5.72
C LYS A 56 -1.22 -7.83 -4.81
N ARG A 57 -0.79 -8.63 -3.84
CA ARG A 57 0.28 -8.25 -2.90
C ARG A 57 1.68 -8.64 -3.39
N ARG A 58 1.79 -9.81 -4.02
CA ARG A 58 3.10 -10.40 -4.37
C ARG A 58 3.53 -10.15 -5.81
N CYS A 59 2.56 -10.09 -6.71
CA CYS A 59 2.77 -10.08 -8.15
C CYS A 59 1.99 -8.92 -8.81
N ALA A 60 1.91 -7.78 -8.10
CA ALA A 60 1.10 -6.63 -8.48
C ALA A 60 1.46 -6.11 -9.87
N LYS A 61 2.75 -6.06 -10.20
CA LYS A 61 3.26 -5.58 -11.49
C LYS A 61 3.04 -6.64 -12.58
N THR A 62 3.42 -7.89 -12.34
CA THR A 62 3.26 -8.98 -13.32
C THR A 62 1.80 -9.21 -13.72
N CYS A 63 0.87 -9.15 -12.74
CA CYS A 63 -0.56 -9.30 -12.97
C CYS A 63 -1.25 -7.99 -13.41
N GLY A 64 -0.54 -6.85 -13.47
CA GLY A 64 -1.08 -5.57 -13.94
C GLY A 64 -2.04 -4.89 -12.96
N PHE A 65 -1.94 -5.17 -11.66
CA PHE A 65 -2.74 -4.53 -10.61
C PHE A 65 -2.22 -3.15 -10.22
N CYS A 66 -0.99 -2.82 -10.61
CA CYS A 66 -0.41 -1.49 -10.48
C CYS A 66 0.34 -1.14 -11.77
N THR A 67 0.55 0.16 -11.99
CA THR A 67 1.42 0.70 -13.03
C THR A 67 2.52 1.50 -12.35
N GLU A 68 3.77 1.28 -12.73
CA GLU A 68 4.87 2.17 -12.32
C GLU A 68 4.55 3.58 -12.84
N LYS A 69 4.47 4.56 -11.94
CA LYS A 69 4.32 5.98 -12.27
C LYS A 69 5.66 6.59 -12.64
#